data_AF-A0A0F9FBU5-F1
#
_entry.id   AF-A0A0F9FBU5-F1
#
_cell.length_a   1.000
_cell.length_b   1.000
_cell.length_c   1.000
_cell.angle_alpha   90.00
_cell.angle_beta   90.00
_cell.angle_gamma   90.00
#
_symmetry.space_group_name_H-M   'P 1'
#
loop_
_entity.id
_entity.type
_entity.pdbx_description
1 polymer ?
#
loop_
_entity_poly.entity_id
_entity_poly.type
_entity_poly.pdbx_seq_one_letter_code
_entity_poly.pdbx_strand_id
1 'polypeptide(L)'
;MDKATQVYKKINHIPTGRAISMLTHEFMNRKPIKGLGITYTKERIPFEKVGGILDAKRDKMAPAIWSKNGKRLKPNIKKHIMTTILSYTPKKAIKQVVLIGSLTGLQYKDDSDLDVNVVVDPPELVKELWEIRRSKNEKIIPGTSHKFNVFLVGFEEEVPIYQDSHFGVYDVVNDGWIVDPPPPSSYRKPKDKFWAELVTARMHANEFIRKVDNFERSKREVKKLKKSDRMCVPWKLPTAQERVVKDLKELMTFLNELNMGRKFAYRWGWGIPRVGYRNILYKFVHKWLPKKYQAILEELEELKQKSNEENASNSGNK
;
A
#
# COMPACT_ATOMS: atom_id res chain seq x y z
N MET A 1 37.40 2.09 -26.65
CA MET A 1 36.24 2.27 -25.75
C MET A 1 35.15 1.33 -26.20
N ASP A 2 34.80 0.38 -25.34
CA ASP A 2 33.89 -0.73 -25.65
C ASP A 2 32.43 -0.23 -25.84
N LYS A 3 31.72 -0.84 -26.79
CA LYS A 3 30.31 -0.54 -27.13
C LYS A 3 29.40 -0.62 -25.90
N ALA A 4 29.76 -1.44 -24.91
CA ALA A 4 29.08 -1.52 -23.62
C ALA A 4 29.12 -0.21 -22.81
N THR A 5 30.24 0.53 -22.85
CA THR A 5 30.39 1.81 -22.14
C THR A 5 29.59 2.94 -22.82
N GLN A 6 29.44 2.89 -24.15
CA GLN A 6 28.59 3.83 -24.90
C GLN A 6 27.10 3.54 -24.70
N VAL A 7 26.71 2.27 -24.56
CA VAL A 7 25.33 1.85 -24.22
C VAL A 7 24.96 2.29 -22.80
N TYR A 8 25.88 2.17 -21.83
CA TYR A 8 25.66 2.58 -20.44
C TYR A 8 25.45 4.10 -20.29
N LYS A 9 26.18 4.92 -21.05
CA LYS A 9 26.00 6.39 -21.06
C LYS A 9 24.72 6.84 -21.77
N LYS A 10 24.18 6.05 -22.71
CA LYS A 10 22.93 6.36 -23.44
C LYS A 10 21.65 6.06 -22.64
N ILE A 11 21.71 5.14 -21.67
CA ILE A 11 20.53 4.71 -20.91
C ILE A 11 20.22 5.63 -19.71
N ASN A 12 21.23 6.33 -19.17
CA ASN A 12 21.08 7.16 -17.97
C ASN A 12 20.54 8.59 -18.20
N HIS A 13 20.11 8.94 -19.42
CA HIS A 13 19.55 10.27 -19.72
C HIS A 13 18.21 10.27 -20.46
N ILE A 14 17.41 9.20 -20.36
CA ILE A 14 16.05 9.19 -20.91
C ILE A 14 15.04 9.41 -19.77
N PRO A 15 14.28 10.52 -19.76
CA PRO A 15 13.18 10.68 -18.82
C PRO A 15 12.16 9.57 -19.04
N THR A 16 11.76 8.93 -17.95
CA THR A 16 10.89 7.75 -17.83
C THR A 16 9.49 7.86 -18.50
N GLY A 17 9.17 8.98 -19.14
CA GLY A 17 7.90 9.20 -19.84
C GLY A 17 7.82 8.63 -21.26
N ARG A 18 8.93 8.52 -22.01
CA ARG A 18 8.86 8.18 -23.46
C ARG A 18 8.87 6.67 -23.77
N ALA A 19 9.49 5.85 -22.91
CA ALA A 19 9.48 4.38 -23.05
C ALA A 19 8.07 3.79 -22.84
N ILE A 20 7.24 4.44 -22.01
CA ILE A 20 5.86 4.04 -21.73
C ILE A 20 4.98 4.24 -22.98
N SER A 21 5.25 5.24 -23.81
CA SER A 21 4.52 5.54 -25.06
C SER A 21 4.81 4.54 -26.18
N MET A 22 6.05 4.04 -26.29
CA MET A 22 6.39 3.01 -27.31
C MET A 22 5.83 1.64 -26.95
N LEU A 23 5.88 1.24 -25.67
CA LEU A 23 5.32 -0.03 -25.21
C LEU A 23 3.79 -0.07 -25.28
N THR A 24 3.12 1.05 -25.08
CA THR A 24 1.66 1.14 -25.26
C THR A 24 1.27 0.99 -26.73
N HIS A 25 2.04 1.52 -27.68
CA HIS A 25 1.69 1.44 -29.11
C HIS A 25 1.88 0.03 -29.72
N GLU A 26 2.89 -0.75 -29.26
CA GLU A 26 3.06 -2.16 -29.69
C GLU A 26 2.06 -3.11 -29.02
N PHE A 27 1.67 -2.86 -27.76
CA PHE A 27 0.66 -3.68 -27.07
C PHE A 27 -0.78 -3.47 -27.61
N MET A 28 -1.05 -2.30 -28.21
CA MET A 28 -2.37 -1.95 -28.75
C MET A 28 -2.74 -2.78 -30.00
N ASN A 29 -1.76 -3.34 -30.70
CA ASN A 29 -1.99 -4.19 -31.86
C ASN A 29 -1.90 -5.66 -31.46
N ARG A 30 -3.08 -6.28 -31.31
CA ARG A 30 -3.32 -7.66 -30.87
C ARG A 30 -2.51 -8.72 -31.65
N LYS A 31 -1.26 -8.98 -31.27
CA LYS A 31 -0.60 -10.28 -31.51
C LYS A 31 0.27 -10.67 -30.32
N PRO A 32 0.22 -11.93 -29.86
CA PRO A 32 1.14 -12.42 -28.83
C PRO A 32 2.57 -12.36 -29.36
N ILE A 33 3.47 -11.74 -28.60
CA ILE A 33 4.90 -11.72 -28.90
C ILE A 33 5.44 -13.16 -28.73
N LYS A 34 5.54 -13.90 -29.84
CA LYS A 34 6.23 -15.20 -29.89
C LYS A 34 7.74 -14.93 -29.87
N GLY A 35 8.45 -15.46 -28.88
CA GLY A 35 9.93 -15.46 -28.87
C GLY A 35 10.57 -15.20 -27.50
N LEU A 36 9.84 -14.62 -26.55
CA LEU A 36 10.28 -14.54 -25.16
C LEU A 36 9.75 -15.78 -24.44
N GLY A 37 10.63 -16.74 -24.13
CA GLY A 37 10.34 -17.97 -23.37
C GLY A 37 9.91 -17.73 -21.92
N ILE A 38 9.00 -16.78 -21.69
CA ILE A 38 8.32 -16.54 -20.41
C ILE A 38 7.18 -17.55 -20.34
N THR A 39 7.48 -18.74 -19.82
CA THR A 39 6.43 -19.64 -19.35
C THR A 39 5.73 -18.96 -18.17
N TYR A 40 4.57 -18.37 -18.42
CA TYR A 40 3.68 -17.87 -17.38
C TYR A 40 3.41 -18.99 -16.38
N THR A 41 3.77 -18.80 -15.12
CA THR A 41 3.31 -19.66 -14.03
C THR A 41 1.77 -19.67 -14.04
N LYS A 42 1.17 -20.85 -13.81
CA LYS A 42 -0.28 -21.08 -13.95
C LYS A 42 -1.16 -20.16 -13.08
N GLU A 43 -0.61 -19.51 -12.06
CA GLU A 43 -1.33 -18.58 -11.19
C GLU A 43 -1.29 -17.14 -11.75
N ARG A 44 -2.19 -16.82 -12.69
CA ARG A 44 -2.42 -15.41 -13.08
C ARG A 44 -3.24 -14.71 -11.99
N ILE A 45 -2.69 -13.65 -11.39
CA ILE A 45 -3.49 -12.77 -10.51
C ILE A 45 -4.62 -12.13 -11.34
N PRO A 46 -5.91 -12.32 -10.97
CA PRO A 46 -7.03 -11.72 -11.69
C PRO A 46 -7.05 -10.20 -11.53
N PHE A 47 -7.37 -9.46 -12.60
CA PHE A 47 -7.53 -8.00 -12.58
C PHE A 47 -8.64 -7.50 -11.63
N GLU A 48 -9.47 -8.39 -11.09
CA GLU A 48 -10.67 -8.04 -10.34
C GLU A 48 -10.45 -7.79 -8.84
N LYS A 49 -9.31 -8.20 -8.27
CA LYS A 49 -9.09 -8.11 -6.81
C LYS A 49 -8.65 -6.72 -6.30
N VAL A 50 -8.54 -5.74 -7.19
CA VAL A 50 -7.75 -4.52 -7.03
C VAL A 50 -8.49 -3.38 -6.26
N GLY A 51 -8.86 -3.57 -4.99
CA GLY A 51 -9.70 -2.64 -4.21
C GLY A 51 -9.10 -1.26 -3.80
N GLY A 52 -9.98 -0.32 -3.44
CA GLY A 52 -9.72 0.99 -2.80
C GLY A 52 -9.41 2.16 -3.75
N ILE A 53 -8.60 1.91 -4.79
CA ILE A 53 -8.39 2.87 -5.91
C ILE A 53 -9.19 2.44 -7.13
N LEU A 54 -9.52 1.15 -7.25
CA LEU A 54 -10.36 0.65 -8.32
C LEU A 54 -11.78 0.24 -7.93
N ASP A 55 -12.22 0.61 -6.73
CA ASP A 55 -13.62 0.38 -6.41
C ASP A 55 -14.49 1.26 -7.31
N ALA A 56 -15.60 0.71 -7.78
CA ALA A 56 -16.54 1.46 -8.58
C ALA A 56 -17.06 2.63 -7.74
N LYS A 57 -17.15 3.82 -8.35
CA LYS A 57 -17.82 4.93 -7.68
C LYS A 57 -19.31 4.61 -7.59
N ARG A 58 -19.91 4.88 -6.44
CA ARG A 58 -21.32 4.66 -6.13
C ARG A 58 -22.09 5.96 -6.24
N ASP A 59 -23.39 5.85 -6.44
CA ASP A 59 -24.27 7.02 -6.52
C ASP A 59 -24.69 7.55 -5.15
N LYS A 60 -24.56 6.70 -4.11
CA LYS A 60 -25.02 6.98 -2.76
C LYS A 60 -23.93 6.71 -1.74
N MET A 61 -23.97 7.50 -0.68
CA MET A 61 -23.18 7.29 0.52
C MET A 61 -23.45 5.93 1.15
N ALA A 62 -22.44 5.38 1.84
CA ALA A 62 -22.53 4.08 2.51
C ALA A 62 -23.70 4.07 3.52
N PRO A 63 -24.78 3.30 3.26
CA PRO A 63 -25.98 3.37 4.08
C PRO A 63 -25.76 2.84 5.49
N ALA A 64 -24.73 2.03 5.73
CA ALA A 64 -24.36 1.58 7.08
C ALA A 64 -23.75 2.71 7.94
N ILE A 65 -23.17 3.73 7.32
CA ILE A 65 -22.42 4.81 7.98
C ILE A 65 -23.21 6.11 8.01
N TRP A 66 -23.83 6.45 6.89
CA TRP A 66 -24.46 7.74 6.67
C TRP A 66 -25.99 7.68 6.83
N SER A 67 -26.58 8.83 7.12
CA SER A 67 -28.03 9.03 7.08
C SER A 67 -28.58 8.76 5.67
N LYS A 68 -29.91 8.58 5.55
CA LYS A 68 -30.58 8.31 4.27
C LYS A 68 -30.29 9.37 3.19
N ASN A 69 -30.08 10.62 3.59
CA ASN A 69 -29.74 11.73 2.69
C ASN A 69 -28.23 11.95 2.51
N GLY A 70 -27.37 11.16 3.15
CA GLY A 70 -25.91 11.27 3.05
C GLY A 70 -25.31 12.55 3.64
N LYS A 71 -26.11 13.41 4.29
CA LYS A 71 -25.65 14.69 4.82
C LYS A 71 -25.08 14.59 6.24
N ARG A 72 -25.42 13.53 6.98
CA ARG A 72 -25.02 13.36 8.38
C ARG A 72 -24.56 11.94 8.66
N LEU A 73 -23.72 11.77 9.68
CA LEU A 73 -23.44 10.44 10.21
C LEU A 73 -24.67 9.87 10.91
N LYS A 74 -24.78 8.54 10.91
CA LYS A 74 -25.74 7.91 11.81
C LYS A 74 -25.32 8.15 13.27
N PRO A 75 -26.27 8.39 14.20
CA PRO A 75 -25.95 8.71 15.59
C PRO A 75 -25.10 7.65 16.30
N ASN A 76 -25.36 6.36 16.03
CA ASN A 76 -24.57 5.26 16.60
C ASN A 76 -23.12 5.27 16.12
N ILE A 77 -22.87 5.66 14.86
CA ILE A 77 -21.53 5.76 14.28
C ILE A 77 -20.79 6.94 14.89
N LYS A 78 -21.41 8.13 14.95
CA LYS A 78 -20.83 9.30 15.62
C LYS A 78 -20.49 9.00 17.09
N LYS A 79 -21.41 8.37 17.82
CA LYS A 79 -21.19 7.94 19.21
C LYS A 79 -20.00 6.99 19.31
N HIS A 80 -19.93 5.97 18.45
CA HIS A 80 -18.82 5.02 18.45
C HIS A 80 -17.47 5.69 18.20
N ILE A 81 -17.38 6.60 17.22
CA ILE A 81 -16.16 7.37 16.93
C ILE A 81 -15.73 8.15 18.18
N MET A 82 -16.63 8.97 18.72
CA MET A 82 -16.30 9.87 19.83
C MET A 82 -15.98 9.12 21.11
N THR A 83 -16.76 8.08 21.47
CA THR A 83 -16.47 7.24 22.64
C THR A 83 -15.12 6.53 22.50
N THR A 84 -14.79 6.05 21.30
CA THR A 84 -13.51 5.36 21.11
C THR A 84 -12.33 6.33 21.28
N ILE A 85 -12.37 7.50 20.63
CA ILE A 85 -11.30 8.51 20.74
C ILE A 85 -11.15 9.01 22.17
N LEU A 86 -12.27 9.38 22.81
CA LEU A 86 -12.25 9.90 24.18
C LEU A 86 -11.87 8.85 25.24
N SER A 87 -11.82 7.56 24.89
CA SER A 87 -11.35 6.52 25.81
C SER A 87 -9.84 6.55 26.04
N TYR A 88 -9.08 7.27 25.22
CA TYR A 88 -7.62 7.38 25.37
C TYR A 88 -7.03 8.74 25.00
N THR A 89 -7.78 9.64 24.35
CA THR A 89 -7.33 10.99 24.04
C THR A 89 -8.04 12.00 24.93
N PRO A 90 -7.30 12.84 25.69
CA PRO A 90 -7.91 13.91 26.49
C PRO A 90 -8.74 14.85 25.62
N LYS A 91 -9.99 15.14 26.03
CA LYS A 91 -10.90 16.01 25.26
C LYS A 91 -10.28 17.37 24.92
N LYS A 92 -9.52 17.95 25.86
CA LYS A 92 -8.85 19.26 25.68
C LYS A 92 -7.73 19.24 24.64
N ALA A 93 -7.15 18.06 24.39
CA ALA A 93 -6.09 17.90 23.39
C ALA A 93 -6.65 17.75 21.97
N ILE A 94 -7.94 17.43 21.81
CA ILE A 94 -8.55 17.20 20.50
C ILE A 94 -8.91 18.55 19.87
N LYS A 95 -8.23 18.91 18.79
CA LYS A 95 -8.54 20.11 17.99
C LYS A 95 -9.56 19.82 16.91
N GLN A 96 -9.47 18.63 16.30
CA GLN A 96 -10.36 18.26 15.21
C GLN A 96 -10.56 16.75 15.12
N VAL A 97 -11.74 16.33 14.69
CA VAL A 97 -12.03 14.93 14.33
C VAL A 97 -12.73 14.94 12.97
N VAL A 98 -12.06 14.43 11.95
CA VAL A 98 -12.57 14.41 10.58
C VAL A 98 -12.52 13.02 9.96
N LEU A 99 -13.47 12.75 9.09
CA LEU A 99 -13.45 11.57 8.22
C LEU A 99 -12.85 11.94 6.87
N ILE A 100 -11.84 11.19 6.45
CA ILE A 100 -11.20 11.35 5.13
C ILE A 100 -10.90 9.95 4.61
N GLY A 101 -11.65 9.49 3.60
CA GLY A 101 -11.52 8.10 3.19
C GLY A 101 -12.37 7.69 2.00
N SER A 102 -12.36 6.39 1.73
CA SER A 102 -13.20 5.77 0.69
C SER A 102 -14.70 6.05 0.92
N LEU A 103 -15.13 5.95 2.18
CA LEU A 103 -16.52 6.16 2.62
C LEU A 103 -17.01 7.61 2.53
N THR A 104 -16.11 8.60 2.43
CA THR A 104 -16.45 10.00 2.16
C THR A 104 -16.33 10.37 0.68
N GLY A 105 -15.77 9.47 -0.14
CA GLY A 105 -15.47 9.69 -1.55
C GLY A 105 -16.44 9.05 -2.55
N LEU A 106 -17.51 8.41 -2.06
CA LEU A 106 -18.40 7.53 -2.86
C LEU A 106 -17.69 6.33 -3.52
N GLN A 107 -16.43 6.06 -3.17
CA GLN A 107 -15.63 5.01 -3.80
C GLN A 107 -15.29 3.94 -2.77
N TYR A 108 -16.31 3.16 -2.38
CA TYR A 108 -16.25 2.23 -1.27
C TYR A 108 -16.91 0.88 -1.60
N LYS A 109 -16.54 -0.14 -0.82
CA LYS A 109 -17.19 -1.44 -0.70
C LYS A 109 -18.00 -1.52 0.58
N ASP A 110 -18.87 -2.52 0.66
CA ASP A 110 -19.70 -2.74 1.85
C ASP A 110 -18.85 -3.10 3.09
N ASP A 111 -17.58 -3.45 2.91
CA ASP A 111 -16.59 -3.71 3.97
C ASP A 111 -15.46 -2.69 4.03
N SER A 112 -15.57 -1.53 3.36
CA SER A 112 -14.54 -0.48 3.38
C SER A 112 -14.31 0.07 4.79
N ASP A 113 -13.06 0.37 5.13
CA ASP A 113 -12.72 0.90 6.45
C ASP A 113 -13.23 2.34 6.66
N LEU A 114 -13.61 2.67 7.90
CA LEU A 114 -13.88 4.02 8.38
C LEU A 114 -12.59 4.67 8.87
N ASP A 115 -12.03 5.52 8.03
CA ASP A 115 -10.81 6.28 8.28
C ASP A 115 -11.12 7.58 9.06
N VAL A 116 -10.70 7.62 10.32
CA VAL A 116 -10.90 8.76 11.22
C VAL A 116 -9.56 9.44 11.50
N ASN A 117 -9.47 10.74 11.23
CA ASN A 117 -8.29 11.55 11.52
C ASN A 117 -8.58 12.43 12.73
N VAL A 118 -7.72 12.35 13.74
CA VAL A 118 -7.84 13.12 14.99
C VAL A 118 -6.63 14.02 15.11
N VAL A 119 -6.89 15.32 15.09
CA VAL A 119 -5.85 16.34 15.28
C VAL A 119 -5.69 16.60 16.76
N VAL A 120 -4.47 16.44 17.27
CA VAL A 120 -4.14 16.56 18.69
C VAL A 120 -3.09 17.64 18.96
N ASP A 121 -3.25 18.33 20.08
CA ASP A 121 -2.37 19.37 20.59
C ASP A 121 -2.10 19.11 22.09
N PRO A 122 -0.84 18.98 22.53
CA PRO A 122 0.39 19.17 21.76
C PRO A 122 0.69 18.00 20.80
N PRO A 123 1.43 18.24 19.69
CA PRO A 123 1.69 17.23 18.65
C PRO A 123 2.49 16.01 19.15
N GLU A 124 3.24 16.14 20.25
CA GLU A 124 3.98 15.06 20.90
C GLU A 124 3.07 13.91 21.38
N LEU A 125 1.80 14.22 21.68
CA LEU A 125 0.79 13.22 22.08
C LEU A 125 0.59 12.12 21.02
N VAL A 126 0.90 12.40 19.74
CA VAL A 126 0.83 11.38 18.68
C VAL A 126 1.71 10.17 19.00
N LYS A 127 2.91 10.40 19.56
CA LYS A 127 3.83 9.34 19.92
C LYS A 127 3.36 8.59 21.16
N GLU A 128 2.91 9.32 22.18
CA GLU A 128 2.44 8.75 23.45
C GLU A 128 1.22 7.84 23.26
N LEU A 129 0.30 8.25 22.38
CA LEU A 129 -0.95 7.53 22.13
C LEU A 129 -0.82 6.43 21.06
N TRP A 130 0.36 6.22 20.47
CA TRP A 130 0.54 5.36 19.30
C TRP A 130 0.12 3.90 19.55
N GLU A 131 0.57 3.32 20.66
CA GLU A 131 0.26 1.94 21.06
C GLU A 131 -1.21 1.76 21.43
N ILE A 132 -1.76 2.69 22.21
CA ILE A 132 -3.17 2.63 22.61
C ILE A 132 -4.05 2.74 21.37
N ARG A 133 -3.78 3.68 20.47
CA ARG A 133 -4.46 3.79 19.17
C ARG A 133 -4.37 2.50 18.38
N ARG A 134 -3.19 1.87 18.28
CA ARG A 134 -2.99 0.60 17.57
C ARG A 134 -3.90 -0.51 18.11
N SER A 135 -4.08 -0.59 19.42
CA SER A 135 -4.97 -1.57 20.08
C SER A 135 -6.47 -1.36 19.79
N LYS A 136 -6.86 -0.17 19.31
CA LYS A 136 -8.25 0.19 19.00
C LYS A 136 -8.58 0.05 17.51
N ASN A 137 -7.57 0.10 16.64
CA ASN A 137 -7.75 -0.02 15.18
C ASN A 137 -8.17 -1.43 14.75
N GLU A 138 -8.66 -1.53 13.51
CA GLU A 138 -9.11 -2.75 12.83
C GLU A 138 -10.32 -3.48 13.43
N LYS A 139 -10.93 -2.91 14.48
CA LYS A 139 -12.14 -3.44 15.10
C LYS A 139 -13.37 -3.12 14.26
N ILE A 140 -14.30 -4.06 14.18
CA ILE A 140 -15.57 -3.87 13.48
C ILE A 140 -16.46 -2.92 14.26
N ILE A 141 -17.04 -1.92 13.58
CA ILE A 141 -18.01 -1.01 14.18
C ILE A 141 -19.31 -1.77 14.42
N PRO A 142 -19.85 -1.79 15.65
CA PRO A 142 -21.08 -2.51 15.97
C PRO A 142 -22.24 -2.19 15.02
N GLY A 143 -22.85 -3.25 14.49
CA GLY A 143 -23.97 -3.14 13.53
C GLY A 143 -23.56 -2.85 12.08
N THR A 144 -22.27 -2.99 11.75
CA THR A 144 -21.75 -2.83 10.38
C THR A 144 -20.69 -3.89 10.05
N SER A 145 -20.26 -3.96 8.80
CA SER A 145 -19.09 -4.71 8.32
C SER A 145 -17.83 -3.85 8.20
N HIS A 146 -17.90 -2.57 8.58
CA HIS A 146 -16.80 -1.62 8.42
C HIS A 146 -15.84 -1.70 9.60
N LYS A 147 -14.54 -1.78 9.33
CA LYS A 147 -13.51 -1.65 10.36
C LYS A 147 -13.27 -0.19 10.70
N PHE A 148 -12.88 0.07 11.94
CA PHE A 148 -12.57 1.39 12.46
C PHE A 148 -11.06 1.62 12.50
N ASN A 149 -10.58 2.68 11.84
CA ASN A 149 -9.16 3.02 11.81
C ASN A 149 -8.94 4.48 12.19
N VAL A 150 -8.16 4.72 13.26
CA VAL A 150 -7.77 6.06 13.71
C VAL A 150 -6.36 6.40 13.26
N PHE A 151 -6.22 7.61 12.74
CA PHE A 151 -4.98 8.29 12.42
C PHE A 151 -4.85 9.51 13.33
N LEU A 152 -3.78 9.57 14.12
CA LEU A 152 -3.46 10.74 14.94
C LEU A 152 -2.56 11.66 14.15
N VAL A 153 -2.86 12.95 14.17
CA VAL A 153 -2.10 14.00 13.49
C VAL A 153 -1.77 15.08 14.51
N GLY A 154 -0.53 15.52 14.56
CA GLY A 154 -0.13 16.66 15.39
C GLY A 154 -0.74 17.94 14.85
N PHE A 155 -1.19 18.82 15.72
CA PHE A 155 -1.71 20.12 15.32
C PHE A 155 -0.57 20.99 14.77
N GLU A 156 -0.78 21.55 13.58
CA GLU A 156 0.06 22.55 12.93
C GLU A 156 -0.87 23.71 12.51
N GLU A 157 -0.61 24.93 12.99
CA GLU A 157 -1.56 26.06 12.86
C GLU A 157 -1.88 26.44 11.41
N GLU A 158 -0.90 26.33 10.51
CA GLU A 158 -1.01 26.88 9.15
C GLU A 158 -1.48 25.85 8.10
N VAL A 159 -1.55 24.56 8.45
CA VAL A 159 -1.78 23.48 7.47
C VAL A 159 -2.97 22.63 7.87
N PRO A 160 -4.14 22.78 7.21
CA PRO A 160 -5.24 21.87 7.45
C PRO A 160 -4.88 20.48 6.94
N ILE A 161 -5.16 19.45 7.73
CA ILE A 161 -4.86 18.04 7.41
C ILE A 161 -5.51 17.52 6.11
N TYR A 162 -6.41 18.31 5.54
CA TYR A 162 -7.20 18.02 4.35
C TYR A 162 -7.00 19.05 3.24
N GLN A 163 -5.99 19.94 3.29
CA GLN A 163 -5.69 20.94 2.25
C GLN A 163 -5.65 20.32 0.85
N ASP A 164 -5.21 19.07 0.82
CA ASP A 164 -4.92 18.28 -0.35
C ASP A 164 -6.04 17.28 -0.66
N SER A 165 -7.12 17.21 0.13
CA SER A 165 -8.14 16.17 -0.03
C SER A 165 -8.95 16.30 -1.32
N HIS A 166 -8.89 15.27 -2.16
CA HIS A 166 -9.78 15.10 -3.32
C HIS A 166 -11.05 14.28 -3.00
N PHE A 167 -11.27 14.00 -1.72
CA PHE A 167 -12.47 13.34 -1.20
C PHE A 167 -13.29 14.34 -0.38
N GLY A 168 -14.54 13.96 -0.09
CA GLY A 168 -15.30 14.65 0.93
C GLY A 168 -14.57 14.59 2.27
N VAL A 169 -14.64 15.68 3.02
CA VAL A 169 -14.06 15.83 4.35
C VAL A 169 -15.22 16.11 5.29
N TYR A 170 -15.46 15.21 6.25
CA TYR A 170 -16.59 15.33 7.16
C TYR A 170 -16.13 15.63 8.57
N ASP A 171 -16.64 16.71 9.16
CA ASP A 171 -16.43 17.07 10.56
C ASP A 171 -17.35 16.25 11.46
N VAL A 172 -16.75 15.36 12.26
CA VAL A 172 -17.51 14.49 13.17
C VAL A 172 -18.07 15.30 14.35
N VAL A 173 -17.35 16.31 14.83
CA VAL A 173 -17.75 17.11 15.99
C VAL A 173 -18.95 17.97 15.62
N ASN A 174 -18.82 18.74 14.54
CA ASN A 174 -19.86 19.64 14.03
C ASN A 174 -20.96 18.95 13.22
N ASP A 175 -20.79 17.67 12.89
CA ASP A 175 -21.76 16.85 12.15
C ASP A 175 -22.09 17.40 10.75
N GLY A 176 -21.07 17.80 10.01
CA GLY A 176 -21.25 18.42 8.69
C GLY A 176 -20.06 18.23 7.75
N TRP A 177 -20.30 18.41 6.46
CA TRP A 177 -19.25 18.41 5.45
C TRP A 177 -18.45 19.72 5.53
N ILE A 178 -17.13 19.60 5.67
CA ILE A 178 -16.18 20.70 5.46
C ILE A 178 -15.93 20.86 3.96
N VAL A 179 -15.70 19.72 3.30
CA VAL A 179 -15.60 19.61 1.85
C VAL A 179 -16.62 18.58 1.42
N ASP A 180 -17.53 18.98 0.53
CA ASP A 180 -18.55 18.06 0.03
C ASP A 180 -17.93 16.89 -0.75
N PRO A 181 -18.55 15.71 -0.69
CA PRO A 181 -18.13 14.59 -1.51
C PRO A 181 -18.24 14.95 -2.99
N PRO A 182 -17.29 14.50 -3.84
CA PRO A 182 -17.36 14.78 -5.26
C PRO A 182 -18.65 14.16 -5.83
N PRO A 183 -19.33 14.84 -6.77
CA PRO A 183 -20.61 14.36 -7.31
C PRO A 183 -20.45 12.94 -7.87
N PRO A 184 -21.51 12.10 -7.83
CA PRO A 184 -21.50 10.81 -8.49
C PRO A 184 -20.98 10.98 -9.93
N SER A 185 -19.87 10.32 -10.26
CA SER A 185 -19.29 10.45 -11.60
C SER A 185 -19.92 9.46 -12.54
N SER A 186 -20.15 9.86 -13.80
CA SER A 186 -20.41 8.94 -14.91
C SER A 186 -19.30 7.90 -15.09
N TYR A 187 -18.12 8.22 -14.58
CA TYR A 187 -16.95 7.35 -14.54
C TYR A 187 -17.12 6.21 -13.51
N ARG A 188 -17.44 5.01 -14.00
CA ARG A 188 -17.85 3.87 -13.15
C ARG A 188 -16.76 2.83 -12.88
N LYS A 189 -15.65 2.83 -13.62
CA LYS A 189 -14.63 1.76 -13.55
C LYS A 189 -13.21 2.30 -13.59
N PRO A 190 -12.53 2.47 -12.45
CA PRO A 190 -11.13 2.94 -12.44
C PRO A 190 -10.14 2.06 -13.19
N LYS A 191 -10.49 0.81 -13.49
CA LYS A 191 -9.71 -0.07 -14.38
C LYS A 191 -9.43 0.56 -15.74
N ASP A 192 -10.37 1.34 -16.26
CA ASP A 192 -10.27 1.92 -17.60
C ASP A 192 -9.31 3.13 -17.61
N LYS A 193 -9.27 3.90 -16.51
CA LYS A 193 -8.42 5.09 -16.31
C LYS A 193 -7.01 4.71 -15.91
N PHE A 194 -6.85 3.67 -15.10
CA PHE A 194 -5.55 3.25 -14.57
C PHE A 194 -5.00 2.01 -15.26
N TRP A 195 -5.47 1.69 -16.47
CA TRP A 195 -5.11 0.45 -17.15
C TRP A 195 -3.59 0.28 -17.29
N ALA A 196 -2.88 1.34 -17.70
CA ALA A 196 -1.43 1.30 -17.89
C ALA A 196 -0.67 1.09 -16.57
N GLU A 197 -1.09 1.77 -15.51
CA GLU A 197 -0.53 1.64 -14.17
C GLU A 197 -0.79 0.24 -13.60
N LEU A 198 -1.95 -0.35 -13.87
CA LEU A 198 -2.31 -1.70 -13.44
C LEU A 198 -1.53 -2.77 -14.18
N VAL A 199 -1.34 -2.61 -15.49
CA VAL A 199 -0.48 -3.50 -16.27
C VAL A 199 0.95 -3.46 -15.74
N THR A 200 1.48 -2.25 -15.51
CA THR A 200 2.82 -2.06 -14.96
C THR A 200 2.94 -2.67 -13.56
N ALA A 201 1.99 -2.38 -12.66
CA ALA A 201 1.96 -2.93 -11.31
C ALA A 201 1.93 -4.47 -11.33
N ARG A 202 1.16 -5.06 -12.25
CA ARG A 202 1.10 -6.52 -12.43
C ARG A 202 2.43 -7.11 -12.92
N MET A 203 3.13 -6.45 -13.84
CA MET A 203 4.45 -6.88 -14.29
C MET A 203 5.45 -6.93 -13.13
N HIS A 204 5.48 -5.89 -12.30
CA HIS A 204 6.34 -5.85 -11.12
C HIS A 204 5.91 -6.87 -10.04
N ALA A 205 4.61 -7.10 -9.84
CA ALA A 205 4.13 -8.13 -8.93
C ALA A 205 4.52 -9.55 -9.39
N ASN A 206 4.49 -9.81 -10.70
CA ASN A 206 4.96 -11.08 -11.25
C ASN A 206 6.48 -11.24 -11.10
N GLU A 207 7.24 -10.15 -11.22
CA GLU A 207 8.68 -10.19 -10.96
C GLU A 207 8.97 -10.49 -9.48
N PHE A 208 8.22 -9.91 -8.54
CA PHE A 208 8.30 -10.26 -7.13
C PHE A 208 8.01 -11.76 -6.90
N ILE A 209 6.90 -12.26 -7.47
CA ILE A 209 6.56 -13.70 -7.41
C ILE A 209 7.71 -14.56 -7.90
N ARG A 210 8.31 -14.22 -9.05
CA ARG A 210 9.43 -14.96 -9.63
C ARG A 210 10.65 -14.96 -8.68
N LYS A 211 10.95 -13.83 -8.05
CA LYS A 211 12.04 -13.71 -7.07
C LYS A 211 11.78 -14.58 -5.84
N VAL A 212 10.54 -14.58 -5.32
CA VAL A 212 10.15 -15.44 -4.19
C VAL A 212 10.26 -16.92 -4.57
N ASP A 213 9.78 -17.32 -5.74
CA ASP A 213 9.88 -18.71 -6.21
C ASP A 213 11.34 -19.18 -6.35
N ASN A 214 12.25 -18.28 -6.76
CA ASN A 214 13.69 -18.55 -6.81
C ASN A 214 14.27 -18.71 -5.40
N PHE A 215 13.97 -17.77 -4.49
CA PHE A 215 14.42 -17.85 -3.09
C PHE A 215 14.00 -19.16 -2.42
N GLU A 216 12.74 -19.56 -2.58
CA GLU A 216 12.22 -20.83 -2.03
C GLU A 216 12.83 -22.06 -2.71
N ARG A 217 13.21 -21.97 -3.99
CA ARG A 217 13.97 -23.03 -4.67
C ARG A 217 15.38 -23.15 -4.10
N SER A 218 16.07 -22.03 -3.90
CA SER A 218 17.41 -21.99 -3.32
C SER A 218 17.41 -22.52 -1.87
N LYS A 219 16.42 -22.14 -1.04
CA LYS A 219 16.24 -22.71 0.32
C LYS A 219 16.06 -24.22 0.30
N ARG A 220 15.21 -24.73 -0.60
CA ARG A 220 14.97 -26.18 -0.75
C ARG A 220 16.24 -26.92 -1.20
N GLU A 221 17.04 -26.32 -2.08
CA GLU A 221 18.32 -26.89 -2.50
C GLU A 221 19.28 -27.04 -1.31
N VAL A 222 19.48 -25.97 -0.53
CA VAL A 222 20.31 -26.01 0.69
C VAL A 222 19.81 -27.08 1.65
N LYS A 223 18.49 -27.17 1.88
CA LYS A 223 17.88 -28.19 2.75
C LYS A 223 18.15 -29.62 2.25
N LYS A 224 18.13 -29.84 0.93
CA LYS A 224 18.46 -31.15 0.33
C LYS A 224 19.94 -31.47 0.47
N LEU A 225 20.82 -30.52 0.21
CA LEU A 225 22.27 -30.71 0.32
C LEU A 225 22.69 -31.03 1.75
N LYS A 226 22.11 -30.35 2.76
CA LYS A 226 22.36 -30.63 4.19
C LYS A 226 21.94 -32.03 4.63
N LYS A 227 21.03 -32.68 3.91
CA LYS A 227 20.51 -34.03 4.21
C LYS A 227 21.15 -35.13 3.36
N SER A 228 22.11 -34.76 2.52
CA SER A 228 22.71 -35.66 1.54
C SER A 228 24.10 -36.06 2.02
N ASP A 229 24.42 -37.35 1.96
CA ASP A 229 25.76 -37.86 2.29
C ASP A 229 26.68 -37.95 1.05
N ARG A 230 26.26 -37.34 -0.07
CA ARG A 230 27.06 -37.30 -1.28
C ARG A 230 28.36 -36.55 -1.03
N MET A 231 29.46 -37.13 -1.53
CA MET A 231 30.79 -36.52 -1.52
C MET A 231 30.80 -35.08 -2.06
N CYS A 232 29.86 -34.71 -2.95
CA CYS A 232 29.75 -33.37 -3.53
C CYS A 232 29.19 -32.26 -2.67
N VAL A 233 28.77 -32.55 -1.44
CA VAL A 233 28.14 -31.54 -0.57
C VAL A 233 29.09 -30.42 -0.14
N PRO A 234 30.36 -30.67 0.27
CA PRO A 234 31.26 -29.61 0.75
C PRO A 234 31.50 -28.48 -0.26
N TRP A 235 31.52 -28.78 -1.57
CA TRP A 235 31.70 -27.74 -2.60
C TRP A 235 30.39 -27.16 -3.14
N LYS A 236 29.28 -27.90 -3.10
CA LYS A 236 27.98 -27.40 -3.58
C LYS A 236 27.21 -26.60 -2.54
N LEU A 237 27.37 -26.93 -1.25
CA LEU A 237 26.63 -26.29 -0.16
C LEU A 237 26.95 -24.80 -0.03
N PRO A 238 28.22 -24.35 -0.05
CA PRO A 238 28.55 -22.92 0.01
C PRO A 238 27.92 -22.13 -1.13
N THR A 239 28.05 -22.60 -2.38
CA THR A 239 27.46 -21.94 -3.55
C THR A 239 25.93 -21.89 -3.47
N ALA A 240 25.28 -22.93 -2.96
CA ALA A 240 23.83 -22.93 -2.75
C ALA A 240 23.42 -21.92 -1.65
N GLN A 241 24.21 -21.77 -0.59
CA GLN A 241 23.99 -20.77 0.45
C GLN A 241 24.17 -19.34 -0.09
N GLU A 242 25.19 -19.10 -0.91
CA GLU A 242 25.40 -17.80 -1.58
C GLU A 242 24.22 -17.43 -2.48
N ARG A 243 23.63 -18.41 -3.20
CA ARG A 243 22.40 -18.18 -3.97
C ARG A 243 21.23 -17.73 -3.09
N VAL A 244 21.02 -18.37 -1.93
CA VAL A 244 19.98 -17.95 -0.97
C VAL A 244 20.21 -16.51 -0.51
N VAL A 245 21.46 -16.14 -0.18
CA VAL A 245 21.80 -14.77 0.23
C VAL A 245 21.54 -13.77 -0.90
N LYS A 246 21.90 -14.11 -2.14
CA LYS A 246 21.64 -13.27 -3.31
C LYS A 246 20.14 -13.06 -3.53
N ASP A 247 19.36 -14.14 -3.54
CA ASP A 247 17.90 -14.08 -3.72
C ASP A 247 17.24 -13.23 -2.63
N LEU A 248 17.68 -13.36 -1.37
CA LEU A 248 17.21 -12.55 -0.26
C LEU A 248 17.54 -11.05 -0.45
N LYS A 249 18.76 -10.73 -0.90
CA LYS A 249 19.14 -9.34 -1.21
C LYS A 249 18.25 -8.73 -2.30
N GLU A 250 17.96 -9.48 -3.37
CA GLU A 250 17.07 -9.02 -4.44
C GLU A 250 15.65 -8.75 -3.94
N LEU A 251 15.11 -9.61 -3.06
CA LEU A 251 13.81 -9.43 -2.43
C LEU A 251 13.78 -8.20 -1.52
N MET A 252 14.82 -8.00 -0.71
CA MET A 252 14.92 -6.85 0.19
C MET A 252 15.04 -5.53 -0.59
N THR A 253 15.79 -5.51 -1.70
CA THR A 253 15.85 -4.35 -2.60
C THR A 253 14.49 -4.02 -3.18
N PHE A 254 13.76 -5.02 -3.68
CA PHE A 254 12.40 -4.80 -4.20
C PHE A 254 11.46 -4.22 -3.14
N LEU A 255 11.49 -4.75 -1.91
CA LEU A 255 10.71 -4.25 -0.78
C LEU A 255 11.08 -2.80 -0.41
N ASN A 256 12.36 -2.45 -0.50
CA ASN A 256 12.84 -1.09 -0.26
C ASN A 256 12.34 -0.12 -1.33
N GLU A 257 12.44 -0.48 -2.62
CA GLU A 257 11.93 0.33 -3.73
C GLU A 257 10.42 0.55 -3.62
N LEU A 258 9.67 -0.50 -3.25
CA LEU A 258 8.23 -0.45 -3.05
C LEU A 258 7.84 0.51 -1.90
N ASN A 259 8.53 0.40 -0.76
CA ASN A 259 8.33 1.26 0.40
C ASN A 259 8.74 2.71 0.14
N MET A 260 9.88 2.94 -0.50
CA MET A 260 10.33 4.28 -0.90
C MET A 260 9.35 4.90 -1.89
N GLY A 261 8.86 4.11 -2.85
CA GLY A 261 7.88 4.57 -3.82
C GLY A 261 6.56 4.99 -3.17
N ARG A 262 6.12 4.27 -2.13
CA ARG A 262 5.00 4.67 -1.29
C ARG A 262 5.30 5.96 -0.52
N LYS A 263 6.39 6.03 0.24
CA LYS A 263 6.77 7.24 1.00
C LYS A 263 6.86 8.47 0.09
N PHE A 264 7.44 8.32 -1.10
CA PHE A 264 7.50 9.38 -2.10
C PHE A 264 6.11 9.82 -2.55
N ALA A 265 5.22 8.88 -2.85
CA ALA A 265 3.84 9.18 -3.25
C ALA A 265 3.04 9.91 -2.16
N TYR A 266 3.33 9.65 -0.88
CA TYR A 266 2.70 10.34 0.25
C TYR A 266 3.37 11.69 0.57
N ARG A 267 4.68 11.85 0.34
CA ARG A 267 5.44 13.07 0.69
C ARG A 267 5.34 14.18 -0.36
N TRP A 268 5.24 13.83 -1.64
CA TRP A 268 5.30 14.80 -2.76
C TRP A 268 4.04 14.77 -3.65
N GLY A 269 3.04 13.97 -3.27
CA GLY A 269 1.83 13.79 -4.06
C GLY A 269 0.85 14.93 -3.82
N TRP A 270 0.82 15.88 -4.76
CA TRP A 270 -0.26 16.84 -4.99
C TRP A 270 -1.63 16.22 -4.73
N GLY A 271 -2.14 16.39 -3.51
CA GLY A 271 -3.45 16.02 -2.99
C GLY A 271 -4.07 14.64 -3.23
N ILE A 272 -3.46 13.74 -3.99
CA ILE A 272 -3.97 12.38 -4.15
C ILE A 272 -2.87 11.38 -3.81
N PRO A 273 -2.83 10.87 -2.57
CA PRO A 273 -1.97 9.75 -2.17
C PRO A 273 -2.35 8.42 -2.87
N ARG A 274 -3.05 8.46 -4.00
CA ARG A 274 -3.88 7.36 -4.52
C ARG A 274 -3.84 7.15 -6.04
N VAL A 275 -3.00 7.85 -6.82
CA VAL A 275 -3.01 7.68 -8.29
C VAL A 275 -1.65 7.30 -8.92
N GLY A 276 -0.53 7.49 -8.23
CA GLY A 276 0.78 7.10 -8.78
C GLY A 276 0.96 5.58 -8.89
N TYR A 277 1.55 5.11 -10.01
CA TYR A 277 1.84 3.69 -10.26
C TYR A 277 2.56 3.01 -9.08
N ARG A 278 3.43 3.75 -8.36
CA ARG A 278 4.18 3.24 -7.19
C ARG A 278 3.27 2.85 -6.03
N ASN A 279 2.23 3.64 -5.77
CA ASN A 279 1.26 3.34 -4.73
C ASN A 279 0.28 2.24 -5.17
N ILE A 280 -0.09 2.22 -6.45
CA ILE A 280 -0.88 1.13 -7.04
C ILE A 280 -0.09 -0.19 -6.93
N LEU A 281 1.19 -0.19 -7.28
CA LEU A 281 2.10 -1.33 -7.13
C LEU A 281 2.23 -1.76 -5.67
N TYR A 282 2.47 -0.84 -4.74
CA TYR A 282 2.49 -1.14 -3.31
C TYR A 282 1.22 -1.90 -2.88
N LYS A 283 0.05 -1.34 -3.20
CA LYS A 283 -1.24 -1.95 -2.83
C LYS A 283 -1.43 -3.31 -3.50
N PHE A 284 -0.96 -3.46 -4.73
CA PHE A 284 -1.02 -4.71 -5.48
C PHE A 284 -0.22 -5.81 -4.82
N VAL A 285 1.02 -5.51 -4.43
CA VAL A 285 1.92 -6.45 -3.75
C VAL A 285 1.41 -6.81 -2.36
N HIS A 286 1.05 -5.83 -1.53
CA HIS A 286 0.61 -6.11 -0.15
C HIS A 286 -0.77 -6.79 -0.09
N LYS A 287 -1.72 -6.39 -0.93
CA LYS A 287 -3.12 -6.80 -0.75
C LYS A 287 -3.55 -7.94 -1.67
N TRP A 288 -2.93 -8.12 -2.84
CA TRP A 288 -3.48 -9.00 -3.90
C TRP A 288 -2.55 -10.10 -4.38
N LEU A 289 -1.38 -10.22 -3.77
CA LEU A 289 -0.58 -11.42 -3.91
C LEU A 289 -1.33 -12.63 -3.31
N PRO A 290 -1.17 -13.84 -3.89
CA PRO A 290 -1.61 -15.07 -3.24
C PRO A 290 -1.03 -15.19 -1.82
N LYS A 291 -1.81 -15.75 -0.88
CA LYS A 291 -1.47 -15.84 0.55
C LYS A 291 -0.04 -16.31 0.84
N LYS A 292 0.46 -17.29 0.07
CA LYS A 292 1.82 -17.82 0.23
C LYS A 292 2.91 -16.75 0.04
N TYR A 293 2.69 -15.80 -0.88
CA TYR A 293 3.64 -14.71 -1.14
C TYR A 293 3.45 -13.54 -0.15
N GLN A 294 2.24 -13.35 0.39
CA GLN A 294 1.98 -12.38 1.45
C GLN A 294 2.71 -12.77 2.74
N ALA A 295 2.67 -14.04 3.14
CA ALA A 295 3.40 -14.53 4.31
C ALA A 295 4.92 -14.29 4.20
N ILE A 296 5.49 -14.47 3.01
CA ILE A 296 6.92 -14.20 2.77
C ILE A 296 7.20 -12.69 2.79
N LEU A 297 6.28 -11.87 2.28
CA LEU A 297 6.40 -10.41 2.37
C LEU A 297 6.42 -9.95 3.83
N GLU A 298 5.52 -10.48 4.67
CA GLU A 298 5.45 -10.20 6.12
C GLU A 298 6.75 -10.62 6.83
N GLU A 299 7.27 -11.83 6.54
CA GLU A 299 8.56 -12.30 7.09
C GLU A 299 9.72 -11.35 6.73
N LEU A 300 9.77 -10.87 5.48
CA LEU A 300 10.80 -9.93 5.03
C LEU A 300 10.68 -8.57 5.73
N GLU A 301 9.45 -8.10 5.99
CA GLU A 301 9.21 -6.86 6.72
C GLU A 301 9.63 -6.96 8.19
N GLU A 302 9.32 -8.07 8.86
CA GLU A 302 9.76 -8.34 10.23
C GLU A 302 11.29 -8.39 10.32
N LEU A 303 11.96 -9.06 9.38
CA LEU A 303 13.42 -9.12 9.32
C LEU A 303 14.04 -7.73 9.16
N LYS A 304 13.44 -6.91 8.29
CA LYS A 304 13.87 -5.52 8.10
C LYS A 304 13.67 -4.68 9.35
N GLN A 305 12.54 -4.85 10.05
CA GLN A 305 12.27 -4.13 11.28
C GLN A 305 13.29 -4.48 12.37
N LYS A 306 13.52 -5.77 12.61
CA LYS A 306 14.53 -6.26 13.57
C LYS A 306 15.93 -5.71 13.25
N SER A 307 16.34 -5.73 11.98
CA SER A 307 17.63 -5.17 11.57
C SER A 307 17.74 -3.66 11.82
N ASN A 308 16.66 -2.89 11.65
CA ASN A 308 16.67 -1.46 11.96
C ASN A 308 16.74 -1.20 13.47
N GLU A 309 16.04 -2.00 14.27
CA GLU A 309 16.06 -1.92 15.74
C GLU A 309 17.47 -2.22 16.29
N GLU A 310 18.11 -3.29 15.82
CA GLU A 310 19.49 -3.65 16.20
C GLU A 310 20.50 -2.54 15.87
N ASN A 311 20.39 -1.95 14.68
CA ASN A 311 21.24 -0.84 14.26
C ASN A 311 21.00 0.43 15.10
N ALA A 312 19.76 0.71 15.49
CA ALA A 312 19.43 1.83 16.36
C ALA A 312 20.00 1.67 17.77
N SER A 313 19.88 0.48 18.36
CA SER A 313 20.48 0.16 19.68
C SER A 313 22.00 0.25 19.67
N ASN A 314 22.66 -0.11 18.56
CA ASN A 314 24.12 0.02 18.44
C ASN A 314 24.59 1.47 18.23
N SER A 315 23.72 2.36 17.74
CA SER A 315 24.02 3.78 17.58
C SER A 315 23.80 4.62 18.85
N GLY A 316 23.01 4.12 19.81
CA GLY A 316 22.77 4.77 21.11
C GLY A 316 23.81 4.44 22.20
N ASN A 317 24.71 3.49 21.94
CA ASN A 317 25.81 3.09 22.83
C ASN A 317 27.17 3.68 22.40
N LYS A 318 27.19 4.75 21.61
CA LYS A 318 28.40 5.45 21.17
C LYS A 318 28.46 6.88 21.65
#